data_AF-A0A422N595-F1
#
_entry.id   AF-A0A422N595-F1
#
_cell.length_a   1.000
_cell.length_b   1.000
_cell.length_c   1.000
_cell.angle_alpha   90.00
_cell.angle_beta   90.00
_cell.angle_gamma   90.00
#
_symmetry.space_group_name_H-M   'P 1'
#
loop_
_entity.id
_entity.type
_entity.pdbx_description
1 polymer ?
#
loop_
_entity_poly.entity_id
_entity_poly.type
_entity_poly.pdbx_seq_one_letter_code
_entity_poly.pdbx_strand_id
1 'polypeptide(L)'
;MQQKNFVAVVATLCVVHAIYRAYTIRLISVSLYGKVIHEFDPWFNFRASQYLDEHGWYAFFHWYDYMSWYPLGRPVGTTIYPGLQLTSVAIRRVLAMLGVNMTINDVCVYIPAWFGSISTILCALLAYESSRSFAGAAITASLFAIIPAHLIRSMAGEYDNECIAMAAMLLTFYLWVRSLRGPGSWP
;
A
#
# COMPACT_ATOMS: atom_id res chain seq x y z
N MET A 1 -34.55 12.79 -9.55
CA MET A 1 -33.19 13.38 -9.38
C MET A 1 -32.76 13.38 -7.92
N GLN A 2 -33.57 13.89 -6.98
CA GLN A 2 -33.24 13.93 -5.55
C GLN A 2 -32.85 12.58 -4.92
N GLN A 3 -33.56 11.49 -5.23
CA GLN A 3 -33.26 10.17 -4.67
C GLN A 3 -31.90 9.59 -5.13
N LYS A 4 -31.49 9.84 -6.38
CA LYS A 4 -30.16 9.42 -6.88
C LYS A 4 -29.03 10.21 -6.20
N ASN A 5 -29.25 11.50 -5.95
CA ASN A 5 -28.29 12.35 -5.25
C ASN A 5 -28.15 11.95 -3.78
N PHE A 6 -29.26 11.61 -3.12
CA PHE A 6 -29.25 11.11 -1.75
C PHE A 6 -28.44 9.81 -1.61
N VAL A 7 -28.68 8.82 -2.49
CA VAL A 7 -27.93 7.55 -2.48
C VAL A 7 -26.45 7.78 -2.74
N ALA A 8 -26.08 8.67 -3.67
CA ALA A 8 -24.69 9.00 -3.94
C ALA A 8 -23.98 9.65 -2.73
N VAL A 9 -24.66 10.55 -2.02
CA VAL A 9 -24.13 11.19 -0.81
C VAL A 9 -23.91 10.15 0.29
N VAL A 10 -24.92 9.32 0.59
CA VAL A 10 -24.82 8.27 1.61
C VAL A 10 -23.71 7.27 1.25
N ALA A 11 -23.65 6.82 0.00
CA ALA A 11 -22.59 5.91 -0.46
C ALA A 11 -21.19 6.53 -0.28
N THR A 12 -21.03 7.81 -0.58
CA THR A 12 -19.75 8.51 -0.40
C THR A 12 -19.36 8.57 1.07
N LEU A 13 -20.29 8.87 1.97
CA LEU A 13 -20.05 8.86 3.42
C LEU A 13 -19.65 7.46 3.91
N CYS A 14 -20.31 6.41 3.41
CA CYS A 14 -19.95 5.02 3.74
C CYS A 14 -18.54 4.67 3.26
N VAL A 15 -18.13 5.11 2.06
CA VAL A 15 -16.77 4.89 1.56
C VAL A 15 -15.75 5.63 2.42
N VAL A 16 -16.00 6.88 2.78
CA VAL A 16 -15.12 7.66 3.68
C VAL A 16 -14.99 6.97 5.04
N HIS A 17 -16.11 6.50 5.60
CA HIS A 17 -16.10 5.74 6.85
C HIS A 17 -15.31 4.42 6.72
N ALA A 18 -15.49 3.68 5.62
CA ALA A 18 -14.77 2.44 5.36
C ALA A 18 -13.25 2.67 5.28
N ILE A 19 -12.80 3.73 4.62
CA ILE A 19 -11.37 4.10 4.54
C ILE A 19 -10.82 4.42 5.92
N TYR A 20 -11.55 5.22 6.70
CA TYR A 20 -11.18 5.53 8.08
C TYR A 20 -11.06 4.24 8.91
N ARG A 21 -12.04 3.34 8.83
CA ARG A 21 -12.02 2.04 9.53
C ARG A 21 -10.85 1.18 9.07
N ALA A 22 -10.59 1.10 7.76
CA ALA A 22 -9.47 0.35 7.18
C ALA A 22 -8.13 0.81 7.77
N TYR A 23 -7.93 2.11 7.92
CA TYR A 23 -6.74 2.67 8.54
C TYR A 23 -6.68 2.36 10.04
N THR A 24 -7.75 2.64 10.80
CA THR A 24 -7.74 2.47 12.26
C THR A 24 -7.53 1.03 12.71
N ILE A 25 -8.11 0.04 12.01
CA ILE A 25 -7.94 -1.37 12.36
C ILE A 25 -6.48 -1.79 12.15
N ARG A 26 -5.85 -1.32 11.07
CA ARG A 26 -4.45 -1.65 10.75
C ARG A 26 -3.46 -1.04 11.75
N LEU A 27 -3.85 0.00 12.48
CA LEU A 27 -3.02 0.63 13.50
C LEU A 27 -3.06 -0.07 14.88
N ILE A 28 -3.86 -1.11 15.06
CA ILE A 28 -4.01 -1.77 16.37
C ILE A 28 -2.66 -2.27 16.90
N SER A 29 -1.84 -2.91 16.06
CA SER A 29 -0.49 -3.38 16.43
C SER A 29 0.39 -2.26 16.98
N VAL A 30 0.42 -1.13 16.27
CA VAL A 30 1.21 0.05 16.67
C VAL A 30 0.68 0.67 17.97
N SER A 31 -0.63 0.70 18.17
CA SER A 31 -1.22 1.24 19.39
C SER A 31 -0.93 0.39 20.63
N LEU A 32 -0.82 -0.93 20.46
CA LEU A 32 -0.61 -1.87 21.56
C LEU A 32 0.87 -2.07 21.88
N TYR A 33 1.72 -2.16 20.85
CA TYR A 33 3.11 -2.60 21.00
C TYR A 33 4.14 -1.56 20.55
N GLY A 34 3.69 -0.41 20.03
CA GLY A 34 4.56 0.62 19.48
C GLY A 34 4.96 0.36 18.03
N LYS A 35 5.82 1.25 17.51
CA LYS A 35 6.23 1.25 16.10
C LYS A 35 7.35 0.23 15.87
N VAL A 36 6.97 -1.03 15.73
CA VAL A 36 7.91 -2.13 15.54
C VAL A 36 7.53 -2.90 14.27
N ILE A 37 8.54 -3.22 13.47
CA ILE A 37 8.38 -4.17 12.36
C ILE A 37 8.28 -5.56 12.95
N HIS A 38 7.24 -6.29 12.58
CA HIS A 38 6.99 -7.63 13.08
C HIS A 38 7.16 -8.67 11.96
N GLU A 39 7.07 -9.94 12.34
CA GLU A 39 7.46 -11.08 11.51
C GLU A 39 8.96 -11.14 11.17
N PHE A 40 9.35 -12.12 10.35
CA PHE A 40 10.75 -12.40 10.04
C PHE A 40 11.17 -11.79 8.69
N ASP A 41 10.33 -11.94 7.67
CA ASP A 41 10.64 -11.53 6.28
C ASP A 41 10.81 -10.00 6.13
N PRO A 42 9.97 -9.15 6.76
CA PRO A 42 10.07 -7.68 6.64
C PRO A 42 11.41 -7.07 7.05
N TRP A 43 12.20 -7.75 7.89
CA TRP A 43 13.51 -7.24 8.33
C TRP A 43 14.50 -7.09 7.19
N PHE A 44 14.48 -7.99 6.21
CA PHE A 44 15.30 -7.85 5.01
C PHE A 44 14.87 -6.62 4.20
N ASN A 45 13.56 -6.43 4.00
CA ASN A 45 13.02 -5.28 3.28
C ASN A 45 13.37 -3.96 3.98
N PHE A 46 13.31 -3.93 5.32
CA PHE A 46 13.69 -2.77 6.12
C PHE A 46 15.16 -2.43 5.96
N ARG A 47 16.06 -3.41 6.11
CA ARG A 47 17.51 -3.22 5.92
C ARG A 47 17.82 -2.72 4.51
N ALA A 48 17.17 -3.28 3.49
CA ALA A 48 17.31 -2.82 2.11
C ALA A 48 16.84 -1.37 1.94
N SER A 49 15.77 -0.97 2.63
CA SER A 49 15.26 0.41 2.62
C SER A 49 16.21 1.37 3.32
N GLN A 50 16.79 0.98 4.46
CA GLN A 50 17.82 1.76 5.15
C GLN A 50 19.04 1.97 4.26
N TYR A 51 19.54 0.89 3.64
CA TYR A 51 20.68 0.97 2.72
C TYR A 51 20.39 1.92 1.55
N LEU A 52 19.23 1.81 0.91
CA LEU A 52 18.78 2.70 -0.16
C LEU A 52 18.70 4.16 0.30
N ASP A 53 18.19 4.38 1.50
CA ASP A 53 17.99 5.70 2.06
C ASP A 53 19.32 6.44 2.31
N GLU A 54 20.29 5.72 2.86
CA GLU A 54 21.61 6.21 3.26
C GLU A 54 22.58 6.34 2.07
N HIS A 55 22.60 5.37 1.16
CA HIS A 55 23.60 5.28 0.09
C HIS A 55 23.08 5.74 -1.28
N GLY A 56 21.77 5.88 -1.43
CA GLY A 56 21.13 6.29 -2.68
C GLY A 56 20.97 5.16 -3.69
N TRP A 57 20.32 5.50 -4.81
CA TRP A 57 19.79 4.52 -5.77
C TRP A 57 20.89 3.81 -6.54
N TYR A 58 21.94 4.53 -6.96
CA TYR A 58 23.05 3.94 -7.70
C TYR A 58 23.76 2.85 -6.88
N ALA A 59 24.09 3.15 -5.62
CA ALA A 59 24.73 2.19 -4.73
C ALA A 59 23.82 1.00 -4.41
N PHE A 60 22.51 1.22 -4.29
CA PHE A 60 21.53 0.16 -4.05
C PHE A 60 21.48 -0.87 -5.18
N PHE A 61 21.45 -0.44 -6.44
CA PHE A 61 21.42 -1.35 -7.58
C PHE A 61 22.74 -2.11 -7.81
N HIS A 62 23.85 -1.64 -7.21
CA HIS A 62 25.15 -2.32 -7.23
C HIS A 62 25.48 -3.00 -5.89
N TRP A 63 24.52 -3.10 -4.98
CA TRP A 63 24.76 -3.60 -3.63
C TRP A 63 25.02 -5.10 -3.62
N TYR A 64 26.20 -5.49 -3.12
CA TYR A 64 26.55 -6.86 -2.77
C TYR A 64 26.61 -7.00 -1.25
N ASP A 65 25.79 -7.87 -0.69
CA ASP A 65 25.68 -8.08 0.75
C ASP A 65 26.54 -9.26 1.20
N TYR A 66 27.64 -8.96 1.89
CA TYR A 66 28.54 -9.96 2.47
C TYR A 66 28.06 -10.48 3.85
N MET A 67 27.04 -9.86 4.45
CA MET A 67 26.54 -10.27 5.78
C MET A 67 25.53 -11.42 5.69
N SER A 68 24.95 -11.65 4.51
CA SER A 68 24.04 -12.77 4.26
C SER A 68 24.79 -13.91 3.57
N TRP A 69 24.38 -15.16 3.80
CA TRP A 69 24.88 -16.33 3.07
C TRP A 69 26.40 -16.52 3.11
N TYR A 70 27.02 -16.42 4.30
CA TYR A 70 28.45 -16.70 4.45
C TYR A 70 28.79 -18.12 3.95
N PRO A 71 29.89 -18.31 3.18
CA PRO A 71 30.90 -17.33 2.77
C PRO A 71 30.64 -16.66 1.40
N LEU A 72 29.51 -16.94 0.75
CA LEU A 72 29.23 -16.51 -0.62
C LEU A 72 28.78 -15.05 -0.70
N GLY A 73 27.87 -14.60 0.17
CA GLY A 73 27.20 -13.31 0.01
C GLY A 73 25.95 -13.37 -0.86
N ARG A 74 25.28 -12.22 -1.04
CA ARG A 74 24.11 -12.07 -1.93
C ARG A 74 24.23 -10.80 -2.79
N PRO A 75 24.10 -10.89 -4.13
CA PRO A 75 23.96 -9.71 -4.98
C PRO A 75 22.53 -9.15 -4.84
N VAL A 76 22.30 -8.24 -3.88
CA VAL A 76 20.94 -7.78 -3.55
C VAL A 76 20.35 -6.97 -4.70
N GLY A 77 21.13 -6.08 -5.33
CA GLY A 77 20.63 -5.19 -6.38
C GLY A 77 19.95 -5.89 -7.56
N THR A 78 20.31 -7.13 -7.85
CA THR A 78 19.73 -7.94 -8.94
C THR A 78 18.78 -9.05 -8.46
N THR A 79 18.67 -9.28 -7.16
CA THR A 79 17.87 -10.39 -6.58
C THR A 79 16.75 -9.91 -5.66
N ILE A 80 16.38 -8.63 -5.74
CA ILE A 80 15.27 -8.00 -5.01
C ILE A 80 14.33 -7.30 -5.99
N TYR A 81 13.03 -7.30 -5.69
CA TYR A 81 12.07 -6.39 -6.32
C TYR A 81 12.07 -5.06 -5.57
N PRO A 82 12.59 -3.96 -6.13
CA PRO A 82 12.90 -2.75 -5.37
C PRO A 82 11.67 -1.84 -5.11
N GLY A 83 10.48 -2.24 -5.55
CA GLY A 83 9.29 -1.37 -5.55
C GLY A 83 8.91 -0.87 -4.16
N LEU A 84 8.98 -1.74 -3.16
CA LEU A 84 8.66 -1.39 -1.76
C LEU A 84 9.68 -0.38 -1.20
N GLN A 85 10.97 -0.66 -1.36
CA GLN A 85 12.07 0.16 -0.83
C GLN A 85 12.05 1.55 -1.47
N LEU A 86 11.90 1.62 -2.79
CA LEU A 86 11.84 2.89 -3.52
C LEU A 86 10.64 3.74 -3.09
N THR A 87 9.47 3.10 -2.93
CA THR A 87 8.25 3.78 -2.47
C THR A 87 8.45 4.36 -1.07
N SER A 88 9.03 3.59 -0.15
CA SER A 88 9.27 4.03 1.23
C SER A 88 10.23 5.20 1.34
N VAL A 89 11.36 5.12 0.63
CA VAL A 89 12.35 6.20 0.62
C VAL A 89 11.78 7.45 -0.05
N ALA A 90 11.01 7.29 -1.13
CA ALA A 90 10.33 8.42 -1.77
C ALA A 90 9.35 9.10 -0.82
N ILE A 91 8.48 8.33 -0.13
CA ILE A 91 7.53 8.87 0.85
C ILE A 91 8.26 9.59 1.98
N ARG A 92 9.31 8.99 2.55
CA ARG A 92 10.10 9.60 3.62
C ARG A 92 10.68 10.96 3.19
N ARG A 93 11.27 11.03 1.99
CA ARG A 93 11.86 12.26 1.44
C ARG A 93 10.79 13.31 1.16
N VAL A 94 9.64 12.93 0.60
CA VAL A 94 8.50 13.85 0.38
C VAL A 94 7.97 14.40 1.69
N LEU A 95 7.79 13.56 2.71
CA LEU A 95 7.35 14.00 4.04
C LEU A 95 8.34 14.99 4.67
N ALA A 96 9.65 14.72 4.56
CA ALA A 96 10.69 15.63 5.03
C ALA A 96 10.66 16.98 4.30
N MET A 97 10.43 16.99 2.97
CA MET A 97 10.26 18.23 2.19
C MET A 97 9.02 19.03 2.62
N LEU A 98 7.97 18.36 3.10
CA LEU A 98 6.76 18.98 3.65
C LEU A 98 6.90 19.40 5.13
N GLY A 99 8.09 19.24 5.73
CA GLY A 99 8.36 19.59 7.13
C GLY A 99 7.91 18.52 8.14
N VAL A 100 7.52 17.32 7.70
CA VAL A 100 7.16 16.20 8.57
C VAL A 100 8.37 15.28 8.75
N ASN A 101 9.00 15.37 9.93
CA ASN A 101 10.17 14.57 10.26
C ASN A 101 9.76 13.16 10.75
N MET A 102 9.85 12.16 9.87
CA MET A 102 9.67 10.75 10.20
C MET A 102 10.95 9.96 9.89
N THR A 103 11.31 9.02 10.76
CA THR A 103 12.42 8.11 10.48
C THR A 103 12.04 7.12 9.38
N ILE A 104 13.03 6.50 8.74
CA ILE A 104 12.75 5.43 7.76
C ILE A 104 11.98 4.27 8.41
N ASN A 105 12.26 3.96 9.67
CA ASN A 105 11.52 2.95 10.43
C ASN A 105 10.04 3.32 10.60
N ASP A 106 9.74 4.56 11.00
CA ASP A 106 8.36 5.04 11.12
C ASP A 106 7.60 4.85 9.80
N VAL A 107 8.21 5.26 8.68
CA VAL A 107 7.60 5.15 7.35
C VAL A 107 7.35 3.68 6.98
N CYS A 108 8.32 2.80 7.18
CA CYS A 108 8.18 1.36 6.90
C CYS A 108 7.06 0.73 7.74
N VAL A 109 6.91 1.12 9.00
CA VAL A 109 5.83 0.62 9.88
C VAL A 109 4.44 1.06 9.40
N TYR A 110 4.29 2.28 8.91
CA TYR A 110 2.98 2.82 8.52
C TYR A 110 2.56 2.52 7.07
N ILE A 111 3.49 2.20 6.18
CA ILE A 111 3.19 1.89 4.77
C ILE A 111 2.11 0.84 4.58
N PRO A 112 2.12 -0.30 5.28
CA PRO A 112 1.06 -1.30 5.14
C PRO A 112 -0.34 -0.75 5.44
N ALA A 113 -0.46 0.11 6.46
CA ALA A 113 -1.72 0.76 6.82
C ALA A 113 -2.17 1.78 5.77
N TRP A 114 -1.25 2.58 5.24
CA TRP A 114 -1.54 3.56 4.18
C TRP A 114 -1.99 2.86 2.89
N PHE A 115 -1.21 1.88 2.41
CA PHE A 115 -1.52 1.17 1.17
C PHE A 115 -2.72 0.23 1.31
N GLY A 116 -2.97 -0.33 2.50
CA GLY A 116 -4.21 -1.05 2.78
C GLY A 116 -5.46 -0.15 2.69
N SER A 117 -5.34 1.10 3.12
CA SER A 117 -6.42 2.10 2.99
C SER A 117 -6.61 2.54 1.54
N ILE A 118 -5.52 2.78 0.81
CA ILE A 118 -5.56 3.08 -0.63
C ILE A 118 -6.17 1.91 -1.41
N SER A 119 -5.83 0.67 -1.08
CA SER A 119 -6.42 -0.53 -1.70
C SER A 119 -7.93 -0.58 -1.51
N THR A 120 -8.44 -0.15 -0.35
CA THR A 120 -9.89 -0.05 -0.11
C THR A 120 -10.56 0.94 -1.07
N ILE A 121 -9.92 2.09 -1.31
CA ILE A 121 -10.38 3.09 -2.29
C ILE A 121 -10.39 2.49 -3.69
N LEU A 122 -9.28 1.88 -4.12
CA LEU A 122 -9.12 1.33 -5.46
C LEU A 122 -10.10 0.18 -5.72
N CYS A 123 -10.36 -0.68 -4.73
CA CYS A 123 -11.35 -1.74 -4.83
C CYS A 123 -12.76 -1.18 -5.02
N ALA A 124 -13.12 -0.14 -4.27
CA ALA A 124 -14.41 0.55 -4.41
C ALA A 124 -14.56 1.23 -5.79
N LEU A 125 -13.49 1.87 -6.27
CA LEU A 125 -13.45 2.49 -7.60
C LEU A 125 -13.60 1.43 -8.70
N LEU A 126 -12.91 0.30 -8.59
CA LEU A 126 -13.06 -0.81 -9.54
C LEU A 126 -14.50 -1.37 -9.53
N ALA A 127 -15.10 -1.57 -8.35
CA ALA A 127 -16.48 -2.02 -8.23
C ALA A 127 -17.48 -1.01 -8.84
N TYR A 128 -17.25 0.29 -8.65
CA TYR A 128 -18.03 1.32 -9.32
C TYR A 128 -17.88 1.24 -10.84
N GLU A 129 -16.65 1.05 -11.33
CA GLU A 129 -16.40 1.01 -12.77
C GLU A 129 -17.10 -0.15 -13.46
N SER A 130 -17.18 -1.31 -12.80
CA SER A 130 -17.83 -2.52 -13.30
C SER A 130 -19.35 -2.51 -13.15
N SER A 131 -19.88 -2.01 -12.02
CA SER A 131 -21.32 -2.08 -11.70
C SER A 131 -22.11 -0.82 -12.05
N ARG A 132 -21.43 0.33 -12.21
CA ARG A 132 -22.03 1.69 -12.29
C ARG A 132 -22.95 2.03 -11.11
N SER A 133 -22.76 1.38 -9.96
CA SER A 133 -23.59 1.56 -8.77
C SER A 133 -22.78 2.16 -7.61
N PHE A 134 -23.23 3.32 -7.12
CA PHE A 134 -22.65 3.93 -5.91
C PHE A 134 -22.84 3.06 -4.67
N ALA A 135 -23.99 2.40 -4.54
CA ALA A 135 -24.25 1.47 -3.44
C ALA A 135 -23.33 0.24 -3.51
N GLY A 136 -23.10 -0.30 -4.71
CA GLY A 136 -22.17 -1.40 -4.93
C GLY A 136 -20.75 -1.04 -4.47
N ALA A 137 -20.26 0.14 -4.88
CA ALA A 137 -18.95 0.64 -4.47
C ALA A 137 -18.83 0.80 -2.95
N ALA A 138 -19.87 1.33 -2.28
CA ALA A 138 -19.88 1.50 -0.83
C ALA A 138 -19.88 0.17 -0.07
N ILE A 139 -20.65 -0.83 -0.55
CA ILE A 139 -20.65 -2.18 0.04
C ILE A 139 -19.27 -2.83 -0.15
N THR A 140 -18.69 -2.76 -1.35
CA THR A 140 -17.34 -3.27 -1.60
C THR A 140 -16.31 -2.63 -0.70
N ALA A 141 -16.31 -1.30 -0.55
CA ALA A 141 -15.40 -0.59 0.34
C ALA A 141 -15.53 -1.09 1.79
N SER A 142 -16.77 -1.22 2.27
CA SER A 142 -17.06 -1.61 3.65
C SER A 142 -16.59 -3.04 3.95
N LEU A 143 -16.80 -3.97 3.02
CA LEU A 143 -16.36 -5.36 3.15
C LEU A 143 -14.83 -5.47 3.05
N PHE A 144 -14.23 -4.80 2.07
CA PHE A 144 -12.78 -4.86 1.83
C PHE A 144 -11.96 -4.19 2.94
N ALA A 145 -12.52 -3.16 3.59
CA ALA A 145 -11.88 -2.48 4.72
C ALA A 145 -11.55 -3.43 5.89
N ILE A 146 -12.41 -4.42 6.13
CA ILE A 146 -12.38 -5.31 7.30
C ILE A 146 -12.07 -6.77 6.96
N ILE A 147 -11.85 -7.11 5.69
CA ILE A 147 -11.69 -8.51 5.28
C ILE A 147 -10.41 -9.10 5.90
N PRO A 148 -10.50 -10.20 6.69
CA PRO A 148 -9.35 -10.75 7.39
C PRO A 148 -8.19 -11.11 6.45
N ALA A 149 -8.49 -11.68 5.28
CA ALA A 149 -7.48 -12.10 4.30
C ALA A 149 -6.57 -10.96 3.83
N HIS A 150 -7.07 -9.72 3.74
CA HIS A 150 -6.26 -8.56 3.40
C HIS A 150 -5.63 -7.94 4.65
N LEU A 151 -6.33 -7.95 5.79
CA LEU A 151 -5.81 -7.42 7.04
C LEU A 151 -4.51 -8.13 7.46
N ILE A 152 -4.47 -9.46 7.41
CA ILE A 152 -3.29 -10.25 7.79
C ILE A 152 -2.04 -9.99 6.93
N ARG A 153 -2.17 -9.24 5.83
CA ARG A 153 -1.09 -8.85 4.91
C ARG A 153 -0.83 -7.35 4.85
N SER A 154 -1.50 -6.56 5.69
CA SER A 154 -1.47 -5.10 5.63
C SER A 154 -1.59 -4.44 7.01
N MET A 155 -1.35 -5.16 8.09
CA MET A 155 -1.30 -4.57 9.43
C MET A 155 -0.07 -3.65 9.53
N ALA A 156 -0.16 -2.56 10.29
CA ALA A 156 0.99 -1.71 10.53
C ALA A 156 2.13 -2.52 11.18
N GLY A 157 3.35 -2.31 10.70
CA GLY A 157 4.53 -3.12 11.04
C GLY A 157 4.82 -4.29 10.10
N GLU A 158 3.87 -4.69 9.24
CA GLU A 158 4.02 -5.78 8.28
C GLU A 158 4.65 -5.30 6.97
N TYR A 159 5.92 -4.90 7.04
CA TYR A 159 6.63 -4.27 5.92
C TYR A 159 7.11 -5.28 4.86
N ASP A 160 6.15 -5.95 4.22
CA ASP A 160 6.38 -6.88 3.11
C ASP A 160 5.75 -6.42 1.79
N ASN A 161 6.13 -7.07 0.68
CA ASN A 161 5.80 -6.64 -0.68
C ASN A 161 4.30 -6.68 -0.97
N GLU A 162 3.56 -7.58 -0.33
CA GLU A 162 2.11 -7.75 -0.47
C GLU A 162 1.35 -6.47 -0.13
N CYS A 163 1.87 -5.67 0.81
CA CYS A 163 1.16 -4.48 1.29
C CYS A 163 1.04 -3.40 0.22
N ILE A 164 2.02 -3.27 -0.68
CA ILE A 164 1.96 -2.37 -1.84
C ILE A 164 1.41 -3.07 -3.10
N ALA A 165 1.61 -4.39 -3.23
CA ALA A 165 1.22 -5.15 -4.40
C ALA A 165 -0.30 -5.16 -4.59
N MET A 166 -1.07 -5.25 -3.51
CA MET A 166 -2.54 -5.18 -3.58
C MET A 166 -3.05 -3.87 -4.17
N ALA A 167 -2.47 -2.74 -3.75
CA ALA A 167 -2.82 -1.43 -4.30
C ALA A 167 -2.43 -1.33 -5.77
N ALA A 168 -1.22 -1.76 -6.13
CA ALA A 168 -0.74 -1.72 -7.51
C ALA A 168 -1.60 -2.59 -8.45
N MET A 169 -1.97 -3.79 -8.01
CA MET A 169 -2.85 -4.70 -8.76
C MET A 169 -4.25 -4.11 -8.96
N LEU A 170 -4.88 -3.61 -7.89
CA LEU A 170 -6.21 -2.99 -7.98
C LEU A 170 -6.20 -1.75 -8.86
N LEU A 171 -5.15 -0.92 -8.78
CA LEU A 171 -4.98 0.23 -9.65
C LEU A 171 -4.85 -0.20 -11.11
N THR A 172 -4.07 -1.25 -11.39
CA THR A 172 -3.88 -1.79 -12.74
C THR A 172 -5.22 -2.26 -13.32
N PHE A 173 -5.99 -3.04 -12.57
CA PHE A 173 -7.31 -3.50 -13.02
C PHE A 173 -8.31 -2.36 -13.19
N TYR A 174 -8.29 -1.38 -12.29
CA TYR A 174 -9.11 -0.18 -12.41
C TYR A 174 -8.82 0.59 -13.70
N LEU A 175 -7.54 0.85 -13.99
CA LEU A 175 -7.13 1.56 -15.20
C LEU A 175 -7.44 0.75 -16.46
N TRP A 176 -7.26 -0.57 -16.42
CA TRP A 176 -7.61 -1.47 -17.51
C TRP A 176 -9.11 -1.45 -17.84
N VAL A 177 -9.98 -1.64 -16.84
CA VAL A 177 -11.44 -1.57 -17.05
C VAL A 177 -11.84 -0.18 -17.58
N ARG A 178 -11.19 0.87 -17.09
CA ARG A 178 -11.45 2.23 -17.54
C ARG A 178 -10.99 2.48 -18.97
N SER A 179 -9.89 1.89 -19.43
CA SER A 179 -9.41 2.04 -20.80
C SER A 179 -10.34 1.40 -21.83
N LEU A 180 -11.05 0.33 -21.46
CA LEU A 180 -12.00 -0.39 -22.32
C LEU A 180 -13.33 0.34 -22.58
N ARG A 181 -13.49 1.58 -22.09
CA ARG A 181 -14.74 2.36 -22.26
C ARG A 181 -14.81 3.16 -23.56
N GLY A 182 -13.67 3.45 -24.19
CA GLY A 182 -13.61 4.32 -25.35
C GLY A 182 -14.01 3.60 -26.65
N PRO A 183 -14.60 4.28 -27.64
CA PRO A 183 -14.85 3.69 -28.96
C PRO A 183 -13.57 3.17 -29.66
N GLY A 184 -12.42 3.78 -29.39
CA GLY A 184 -11.10 3.35 -29.89
C GLY A 184 -10.37 2.36 -28.99
N SER A 185 -11.06 1.76 -28.01
CA SER A 185 -10.43 0.80 -27.09
C SER A 185 -10.44 -0.64 -27.60
N TRP A 186 -11.12 -0.88 -28.73
CA TRP A 186 -11.08 -2.12 -29.50
C TRP A 186 -10.83 -1.75 -30.97
N PRO A 187 -9.99 -2.52 -31.71
CA PRO A 187 -9.85 -2.36 -33.15
C PRO A 187 -11.16 -2.69 -33.89
#